data_AF-A0AA97AKW4-F1
#
_entry.id   AF-A0AA97AKW4-F1
#
_cell.length_a   1.000
_cell.length_b   1.000
_cell.length_c   1.000
_cell.angle_alpha   90.00
_cell.angle_beta   90.00
_cell.angle_gamma   90.00
#
_symmetry.space_group_name_H-M   'P 1'
#
loop_
_entity.id
_entity.type
_entity.pdbx_description
1 polymer ?
#
loop_
_entity_poly.entity_id
_entity_poly.type
_entity_poly.pdbx_seq_one_letter_code
_entity_poly.pdbx_strand_id
1 'polypeptide(L)'
;MTTALFERRFLAEAARTPVNLLVLILVPVAFVVVAARPLADAAELLGGSGGPAVQTATAGWAAGFIAAIAMYFQMRAARAADRRLVLAGLAPSRLVAARMATGLALALIATAAALLALTA
;
A
#
# COMPACT_ATOMS: atom_id res chain seq x y z
N MET A 1 15.58 -18.50 -14.65
CA MET A 1 15.64 -18.17 -13.20
C MET A 1 14.67 -17.05 -12.93
N THR A 2 13.73 -17.29 -12.05
CA THR A 2 12.34 -16.82 -12.13
C THR A 2 12.10 -15.56 -11.29
N THR A 3 11.32 -14.63 -11.85
CA THR A 3 10.85 -13.38 -11.22
C THR A 3 10.38 -13.56 -9.77
N ALA A 4 9.83 -14.74 -9.44
CA ALA A 4 9.40 -15.16 -8.11
C ALA A 4 10.50 -15.13 -7.02
N LEU A 5 11.76 -15.41 -7.36
CA LEU A 5 12.86 -15.35 -6.38
C LEU A 5 13.17 -13.90 -5.97
N PHE A 6 13.11 -12.97 -6.92
CA PHE A 6 13.32 -11.55 -6.66
C PHE A 6 12.14 -10.96 -5.88
N GLU A 7 10.91 -11.31 -6.25
CA GLU A 7 9.70 -10.94 -5.51
C GLU A 7 9.80 -11.41 -4.05
N ARG A 8 10.08 -12.69 -3.80
CA ARG A 8 10.28 -13.21 -2.44
C ARG A 8 11.36 -12.45 -1.67
N ARG A 9 12.48 -12.13 -2.33
CA ARG A 9 13.60 -11.41 -1.70
C ARG A 9 13.18 -9.98 -1.35
N PHE A 10 12.47 -9.28 -2.23
CA PHE A 10 11.98 -7.92 -1.99
C PHE A 10 10.92 -7.87 -0.91
N LEU A 11 10.00 -8.83 -0.87
CA LEU A 11 9.06 -8.99 0.25
C LEU A 11 9.79 -9.26 1.58
N ALA A 12 10.81 -10.12 1.57
CA ALA A 12 11.62 -10.38 2.75
C ALA A 12 12.41 -9.14 3.21
N GLU A 13 12.89 -8.31 2.28
CA GLU A 13 13.53 -7.02 2.56
C GLU A 13 12.52 -6.04 3.19
N ALA A 14 11.32 -5.92 2.63
CA ALA A 14 10.25 -5.10 3.19
C ALA A 14 9.89 -5.54 4.62
N ALA A 15 9.81 -6.86 4.85
CA ALA A 15 9.53 -7.44 6.16
C ALA A 15 10.62 -7.21 7.22
N ARG A 16 11.86 -6.93 6.82
CA ARG A 16 12.96 -6.61 7.74
C ARG A 16 12.88 -5.18 8.31
N THR A 17 11.99 -4.35 7.78
CA THR A 17 11.69 -3.01 8.29
C THR A 17 10.32 -3.02 8.96
N PRO A 18 10.20 -3.56 10.19
CA PRO A 18 8.91 -3.76 10.85
C PRO A 18 8.16 -2.43 11.06
N VAL A 19 8.90 -1.32 11.22
CA VAL A 19 8.33 0.02 11.31
C VAL A 19 7.56 0.40 10.04
N ASN A 20 8.08 0.08 8.84
CA ASN A 20 7.38 0.38 7.60
C ASN A 20 6.10 -0.45 7.46
N LEU A 21 6.13 -1.71 7.87
CA LEU A 21 4.93 -2.56 7.89
C LEU A 21 3.91 -2.07 8.92
N LEU A 22 4.36 -1.68 10.11
CA LEU A 22 3.50 -1.08 11.13
C LEU A 22 2.83 0.17 10.61
N VAL A 23 3.58 1.10 10.02
CA VAL A 23 3.02 2.34 9.45
C VAL A 23 2.07 2.03 8.29
N LEU A 24 2.41 1.08 7.42
CA LEU A 24 1.58 0.66 6.30
C LEU A 24 0.20 0.16 6.73
N ILE A 25 0.10 -0.49 7.90
CA ILE A 25 -1.14 -1.08 8.40
C ILE A 25 -1.84 -0.13 9.38
N LEU A 26 -1.10 0.39 10.36
CA LEU A 26 -1.64 1.18 11.46
C LEU A 26 -2.22 2.50 10.97
N VAL A 27 -1.58 3.16 10.00
CA VAL A 27 -2.05 4.46 9.50
C VAL A 27 -3.40 4.35 8.78
N PRO A 28 -3.59 3.45 7.79
CA PRO A 28 -4.90 3.24 7.18
C PRO A 28 -5.97 2.84 8.20
N VAL A 29 -5.65 1.91 9.11
CA VAL A 29 -6.61 1.44 10.12
C VAL A 29 -7.04 2.58 11.03
N ALA A 30 -6.09 3.32 11.61
CA ALA A 30 -6.39 4.43 12.50
C ALA A 30 -7.19 5.52 11.79
N PHE A 31 -6.82 5.85 10.56
CA PHE A 31 -7.55 6.85 9.77
C PHE A 31 -8.99 6.41 9.47
N VAL A 32 -9.20 5.16 9.05
CA VAL A 32 -10.55 4.65 8.74
C VAL A 32 -11.41 4.58 10.00
N VAL A 33 -10.89 4.03 11.10
CA VAL A 33 -11.63 3.94 12.38
C VAL A 33 -12.08 5.32 12.87
N VAL A 34 -11.22 6.34 12.74
CA VAL A 34 -11.49 7.68 13.25
C VAL A 34 -12.33 8.52 12.28
N ALA A 35 -12.05 8.48 10.97
CA ALA A 35 -12.58 9.44 10.00
C ALA A 35 -13.77 8.93 9.20
N ALA A 36 -13.95 7.61 9.02
CA ALA A 36 -14.94 7.10 8.08
C ALA A 36 -16.38 7.49 8.46
N ARG A 37 -16.76 7.31 9.73
CA ARG A 37 -18.11 7.67 10.20
C ARG A 37 -18.35 9.19 10.21
N PRO A 38 -17.47 10.02 10.81
CA PRO A 38 -17.65 11.48 10.76
C PRO A 38 -17.75 12.05 9.34
N LEU A 39 -16.98 11.52 8.39
CA LEU A 39 -17.06 11.94 6.99
C LEU A 39 -18.38 11.52 6.34
N ALA A 40 -18.89 10.33 6.67
CA ALA A 40 -20.19 9.86 6.20
C ALA A 40 -21.34 10.72 6.76
N ASP A 41 -21.29 11.02 8.06
CA ASP A 41 -22.28 11.86 8.74
C ASP A 41 -22.26 13.28 8.18
N ALA A 42 -21.07 13.85 7.97
CA ALA A 42 -20.90 15.16 7.35
C ALA A 42 -21.44 15.19 5.91
N ALA A 43 -21.21 14.14 5.12
CA ALA A 43 -21.75 14.05 3.78
C ALA A 43 -23.28 14.00 3.77
N GLU A 44 -23.91 13.30 4.73
CA GLU A 44 -25.36 13.27 4.89
C GLU A 44 -25.93 14.63 5.29
N LEU A 45 -25.28 15.32 6.25
CA LEU A 45 -25.65 16.68 6.67
C LEU A 45 -25.57 17.71 5.52
N LEU A 46 -24.66 17.49 4.57
CA LEU A 46 -24.50 18.33 3.38
C LEU A 46 -25.43 17.91 2.21
N GLY A 47 -26.35 16.96 2.43
CA GLY A 47 -27.31 16.49 1.44
C GLY A 47 -26.78 15.43 0.46
N GLY A 48 -25.62 14.85 0.73
CA GLY A 48 -25.04 13.73 -0.01
C GLY A 48 -25.56 12.37 0.46
N SER A 49 -25.11 11.30 -0.20
CA SER A 49 -25.58 9.93 0.08
C SER A 49 -25.10 9.35 1.42
N GLY A 50 -24.08 9.96 2.05
CA GLY A 50 -23.55 9.54 3.35
C GLY A 50 -23.22 8.05 3.46
N GLY A 51 -23.33 7.52 4.68
CA GLY A 51 -23.38 6.08 4.95
C GLY A 51 -22.22 5.24 4.39
N PRO A 52 -22.46 3.96 4.04
CA PRO A 52 -21.43 3.01 3.62
C PRO A 52 -20.65 3.42 2.36
N ALA A 53 -21.26 4.21 1.46
CA ALA A 53 -20.60 4.66 0.25
C ALA A 53 -19.42 5.60 0.57
N VAL A 54 -19.61 6.54 1.50
CA VAL A 54 -18.55 7.47 1.90
C VAL A 54 -17.49 6.77 2.76
N GLN A 55 -17.91 5.83 3.61
CA GLN A 55 -16.99 5.04 4.44
C GLN A 55 -16.06 4.16 3.60
N THR A 56 -16.60 3.47 2.59
CA THR A 56 -15.81 2.64 1.66
C THR A 56 -14.90 3.49 0.77
N ALA A 57 -15.36 4.65 0.30
CA ALA A 57 -14.50 5.61 -0.41
C ALA A 57 -13.35 6.12 0.46
N THR A 58 -13.60 6.41 1.73
CA THR A 58 -12.59 6.82 2.72
C THR A 58 -11.55 5.72 2.92
N ALA A 59 -11.99 4.46 3.08
CA ALA A 59 -11.10 3.31 3.21
C ALA A 59 -10.25 3.09 1.94
N GLY A 60 -10.86 3.19 0.76
CA GLY A 60 -10.15 3.08 -0.51
C GLY A 60 -9.09 4.19 -0.69
N TRP A 61 -9.43 5.43 -0.34
CA TRP A 61 -8.50 6.54 -0.38
C TRP A 61 -7.31 6.33 0.57
N ALA A 62 -7.57 5.93 1.81
CA ALA A 62 -6.53 5.71 2.82
C ALA A 62 -5.57 4.58 2.39
N ALA A 63 -6.12 3.46 1.93
CA ALA A 63 -5.33 2.33 1.44
C ALA A 63 -4.48 2.72 0.22
N GLY A 64 -5.09 3.41 -0.76
CA GLY A 64 -4.39 3.85 -1.98
C GLY A 64 -3.27 4.85 -1.68
N PHE A 65 -3.53 5.85 -0.85
CA PHE A 65 -2.56 6.87 -0.47
C PHE A 65 -1.34 6.27 0.23
N ILE A 66 -1.57 5.43 1.23
CA ILE A 66 -0.48 4.81 1.99
C ILE A 66 0.29 3.80 1.16
N ALA A 67 -0.37 3.00 0.32
CA ALA A 67 0.30 2.10 -0.61
C ALA A 67 1.21 2.86 -1.60
N ALA A 68 0.75 4.00 -2.12
CA ALA A 68 1.53 4.83 -3.03
C ALA A 68 2.79 5.41 -2.35
N ILE A 69 2.65 5.93 -1.12
CA ILE A 69 3.77 6.46 -0.34
C ILE A 69 4.78 5.35 0.00
N ALA A 70 4.29 4.20 0.45
CA ALA A 70 5.14 3.06 0.78
C ALA A 70 5.93 2.58 -0.45
N MET A 71 5.29 2.55 -1.62
CA MET A 71 5.96 2.19 -2.87
C MET A 71 7.02 3.22 -3.27
N TYR A 72 6.73 4.52 -3.13
CA TYR A 72 7.70 5.58 -3.38
C TYR A 72 8.97 5.41 -2.53
N PHE A 73 8.82 5.23 -1.22
CA PHE A 73 9.97 5.08 -0.33
C PHE A 73 10.79 3.82 -0.62
N GLN A 74 10.13 2.70 -0.89
CA GLN A 74 10.82 1.46 -1.29
C GLN A 74 11.60 1.61 -2.60
N MET A 75 11.01 2.30 -3.59
CA MET A 75 11.66 2.56 -4.86
C MET A 75 12.87 3.50 -4.70
N ARG A 76 12.72 4.55 -3.86
CA ARG A 76 13.80 5.49 -3.55
C ARG A 76 14.97 4.80 -2.84
N ALA A 77 14.68 4.00 -1.81
CA ALA A 77 15.69 3.31 -1.02
C ALA A 77 16.49 2.30 -1.85
N ALA A 78 15.81 1.60 -2.77
CA ALA A 78 16.44 0.51 -3.50
C ALA A 78 17.01 0.91 -4.88
N ARG A 79 16.87 2.18 -5.29
CA ARG A 79 17.32 2.69 -6.61
C ARG A 79 18.77 2.34 -6.93
N ALA A 80 19.67 2.43 -5.95
CA ALA A 80 21.08 2.12 -6.15
C ALA A 80 21.33 0.62 -6.37
N ALA A 81 20.64 -0.25 -5.62
CA ALA A 81 20.73 -1.69 -5.76
C ALA A 81 20.14 -2.16 -7.10
N ASP A 82 18.98 -1.62 -7.47
CA ASP A 82 18.31 -1.85 -8.75
C ASP A 82 19.21 -1.49 -9.94
N ARG A 83 19.88 -0.33 -9.87
CA ARG A 83 20.84 0.08 -10.90
C ARG A 83 21.99 -0.92 -11.03
N ARG A 84 22.53 -1.42 -9.91
CA ARG A 84 23.60 -2.43 -9.92
C ARG A 84 23.14 -3.75 -10.54
N LEU A 85 21.90 -4.18 -10.29
CA LEU A 85 21.35 -5.40 -10.91
C LEU A 85 21.23 -5.28 -12.43
N VAL A 86 20.75 -4.14 -12.93
CA VAL A 86 20.66 -3.89 -14.38
C VAL A 86 22.04 -3.84 -15.01
N LEU A 87 23.02 -3.16 -14.38
CA LEU A 87 24.41 -3.13 -14.84
C LEU A 87 25.07 -4.52 -14.83
N ALA A 88 24.63 -5.41 -13.95
CA ALA A 88 25.07 -6.81 -13.90
C ALA A 88 24.35 -7.73 -14.92
N GLY A 89 23.52 -7.17 -15.81
CA GLY A 89 22.86 -7.89 -16.90
C GLY A 89 21.40 -8.30 -16.64
N LEU A 90 20.79 -7.85 -15.55
CA LEU A 90 19.34 -8.08 -15.34
C LEU A 90 18.53 -7.24 -16.32
N ALA A 91 17.59 -7.88 -17.04
CA ALA A 91 16.68 -7.18 -17.94
C ALA A 91 15.82 -6.13 -17.18
N PRO A 92 15.82 -4.85 -17.59
CA PRO A 92 15.05 -3.80 -16.91
C PRO A 92 13.56 -4.10 -16.77
N SER A 93 12.96 -4.72 -17.78
CA SER A 93 11.54 -5.12 -17.77
C SER A 93 11.21 -6.11 -16.66
N ARG A 94 12.10 -7.07 -16.37
CA ARG A 94 11.92 -8.04 -15.28
C ARG A 94 12.00 -7.37 -13.91
N LEU A 95 12.90 -6.40 -13.76
CA LEU A 95 13.03 -5.62 -12.54
C LEU A 95 11.76 -4.79 -12.28
N VAL A 96 11.28 -4.08 -13.31
CA VAL A 96 10.04 -3.29 -13.23
C VAL A 96 8.84 -4.19 -12.89
N ALA A 97 8.72 -5.35 -13.54
CA ALA A 97 7.64 -6.30 -13.25
C ALA A 97 7.68 -6.77 -11.79
N ALA A 98 8.86 -7.12 -11.26
CA ALA A 98 9.00 -7.52 -9.87
C ALA A 98 8.66 -6.38 -8.88
N ARG A 99 9.00 -5.14 -9.21
CA ARG A 99 8.62 -3.95 -8.43
C ARG A 99 7.12 -3.72 -8.41
N MET A 100 6.48 -3.80 -9.58
CA MET A 100 5.02 -3.64 -9.69
C MET A 100 4.28 -4.74 -8.93
N ALA A 101 4.74 -5.99 -9.02
CA ALA A 101 4.17 -7.10 -8.26
C ALA A 101 4.29 -6.88 -6.74
N THR A 102 5.47 -6.44 -6.27
CA THR A 102 5.69 -6.12 -4.85
C THR A 102 4.77 -4.98 -4.39
N GLY A 103 4.66 -3.90 -5.16
CA GLY A 103 3.77 -2.78 -4.85
C GLY A 103 2.30 -3.18 -4.82
N LEU A 104 1.87 -4.04 -5.76
CA LEU A 104 0.52 -4.59 -5.80
C LEU A 104 0.21 -5.42 -4.56
N ALA A 105 1.13 -6.30 -4.14
CA ALA A 105 0.95 -7.10 -2.93
C ALA A 105 0.76 -6.21 -1.68
N LEU A 106 1.56 -5.14 -1.54
CA LEU A 106 1.43 -4.21 -0.42
C LEU A 106 0.12 -3.39 -0.49
N ALA A 107 -0.30 -2.99 -1.69
CA ALA A 107 -1.57 -2.30 -1.89
C ALA A 107 -2.76 -3.19 -1.48
N LEU A 108 -2.72 -4.48 -1.81
CA LEU A 108 -3.74 -5.45 -1.41
C LEU A 108 -3.78 -5.63 0.12
N ILE A 109 -2.63 -5.67 0.78
CA ILE A 109 -2.56 -5.73 2.26
C ILE A 109 -3.16 -4.48 2.89
N ALA A 110 -2.78 -3.28 2.42
CA ALA A 110 -3.33 -2.02 2.93
C ALA A 110 -4.84 -1.92 2.69
N THR A 111 -5.32 -2.39 1.53
CA THR A 111 -6.74 -2.42 1.18
C THR A 111 -7.50 -3.38 2.11
N ALA A 112 -6.98 -4.59 2.33
CA ALA A 112 -7.58 -5.55 3.25
C ALA A 112 -7.65 -4.99 4.68
N ALA A 113 -6.59 -4.36 5.16
CA ALA A 113 -6.57 -3.73 6.48
C ALA A 113 -7.60 -2.59 6.60
N ALA A 114 -7.70 -1.73 5.59
CA ALA A 114 -8.67 -0.63 5.57
C ALA A 114 -10.12 -1.13 5.51
N LEU A 115 -10.40 -2.20 4.76
CA LEU A 115 -11.73 -2.80 4.72
C LEU A 115 -12.08 -3.52 6.01
N LEU A 116 -11.14 -4.24 6.63
CA LEU A 116 -11.34 -4.87 7.94
C LEU A 116 -11.60 -3.81 9.03
N ALA A 117 -10.97 -2.64 8.94
CA ALA A 117 -11.20 -1.54 9.87
C ALA A 117 -12.65 -1.00 9.84
N LEU A 118 -13.37 -1.14 8.71
CA LEU A 118 -14.79 -0.79 8.64
C LEU A 118 -15.70 -1.77 9.39
N THR A 119 -15.21 -2.97 9.68
CA THR A 119 -15.97 -4.01 10.42
C THR A 119 -15.76 -3.96 11.94
N ALA A 120 -14.88 -3.07 12.41
CA ALA A 120 -14.62 -2.83 13.82
C ALA A 120 -15.61 -1.81 14.42
#